data_AF-A0AAV5RIF1-F1
#
_entry.id   AF-A0AAV5RIF1-F1
#
_cell.length_a   1.000
_cell.length_b   1.000
_cell.length_c   1.000
_cell.angle_alpha   90.00
_cell.angle_beta   90.00
_cell.angle_gamma   90.00
#
_symmetry.space_group_name_H-M   'P 1'
#
loop_
_entity.id
_entity.type
_entity.pdbx_description
1 polymer ?
#
loop_
_entity_poly.entity_id
_entity_poly.type
_entity_poly.pdbx_seq_one_letter_code
_entity_poly.pdbx_strand_id
1 'polypeptide(L)'
;MALDSLVGLVMLLVATIVFAYYSLWTFVVPFLDEDSSVAQLFPPREWIIRIPAILLVLGTAAVGTFVGSVMMKKEKKSAAKNSVKKTQ
;
A
#
# COMPACT_ATOMS: atom_id res chain seq x y z
N MET A 1 -0.82 8.27 -28.97
CA MET A 1 -2.19 8.81 -28.78
C MET A 1 -3.20 7.70 -28.54
N ALA A 2 -3.49 6.80 -29.50
CA ALA A 2 -4.48 5.73 -29.27
C ALA A 2 -4.00 4.65 -28.26
N LEU A 3 -2.70 4.34 -28.25
CA LEU A 3 -2.13 3.34 -27.32
C LEU A 3 -2.20 3.79 -25.87
N ASP A 4 -1.92 5.07 -25.60
CA ASP A 4 -1.97 5.65 -24.25
C ASP A 4 -3.39 5.59 -23.66
N SER A 5 -4.40 5.91 -24.48
CA SER A 5 -5.82 5.82 -24.08
C SER A 5 -6.30 4.39 -23.92
N LEU A 6 -5.82 3.45 -24.75
CA LEU A 6 -6.15 2.02 -24.61
C LEU A 6 -5.56 1.44 -23.34
N VAL A 7 -4.31 1.76 -23.01
CA VAL A 7 -3.68 1.36 -21.76
C VAL A 7 -4.45 1.93 -20.57
N GLY A 8 -4.85 3.20 -20.63
CA GLY A 8 -5.70 3.82 -19.60
C GLY A 8 -7.03 3.09 -19.41
N LEU A 9 -7.70 2.73 -20.50
CA LEU A 9 -8.95 1.95 -20.46
C LEU A 9 -8.74 0.56 -19.83
N VAL A 10 -7.68 -0.14 -20.23
CA VAL A 10 -7.35 -1.46 -19.68
C VAL A 10 -7.04 -1.36 -18.19
N MET A 11 -6.21 -0.39 -17.77
CA MET A 11 -5.92 -0.16 -16.36
C MET A 11 -7.19 0.17 -15.56
N LEU A 12 -8.10 0.96 -16.13
CA LEU A 12 -9.37 1.30 -15.49
C LEU A 12 -10.28 0.06 -15.33
N LEU A 13 -10.40 -0.76 -16.37
CA LEU A 13 -11.18 -1.99 -16.31
C LEU A 13 -10.60 -2.98 -15.31
N VAL A 14 -9.28 -3.19 -15.33
CA VAL A 14 -8.59 -4.06 -14.37
C VAL A 14 -8.80 -3.56 -12.95
N ALA A 15 -8.61 -2.27 -12.70
CA ALA A 15 -8.85 -1.65 -11.40
C ALA A 15 -10.31 -1.83 -10.94
N THR A 16 -11.26 -1.66 -11.85
CA THR A 16 -12.70 -1.84 -11.57
C THR A 16 -13.01 -3.28 -11.18
N ILE A 17 -12.48 -4.27 -11.91
CA ILE A 17 -12.68 -5.70 -11.61
C ILE A 17 -12.07 -6.06 -10.26
N VAL A 18 -10.83 -5.65 -10.00
CA VAL A 18 -10.15 -5.91 -8.73
C VAL A 18 -10.89 -5.26 -7.56
N PHE A 19 -11.34 -4.01 -7.73
CA PHE A 19 -12.11 -3.30 -6.73
C PHE A 19 -13.46 -3.97 -6.44
N ALA A 20 -14.20 -4.36 -7.49
CA ALA A 20 -15.46 -5.06 -7.35
C ALA A 20 -15.28 -6.41 -6.64
N TYR A 21 -14.29 -7.20 -7.03
CA TYR A 21 -13.98 -8.49 -6.39
C TYR A 21 -13.61 -8.30 -4.93
N TYR A 22 -12.73 -7.35 -4.59
CA TYR A 22 -12.33 -7.07 -3.22
C TYR A 22 -13.50 -6.54 -2.36
N SER A 23 -14.35 -5.70 -2.93
CA SER A 23 -15.53 -5.17 -2.25
C SER A 23 -16.54 -6.27 -1.97
N LEU A 24 -16.88 -7.10 -2.97
CA LEU A 24 -17.74 -8.27 -2.75
C LEU A 24 -17.11 -9.19 -1.71
N TRP A 25 -15.82 -9.49 -1.83
CA TRP A 25 -15.13 -10.35 -0.87
C TRP A 25 -15.17 -9.80 0.56
N THR A 26 -15.00 -8.49 0.76
CA THR A 26 -15.01 -7.88 2.10
C THR A 26 -16.41 -7.80 2.69
N PHE A 27 -17.40 -7.42 1.88
CA PHE A 27 -18.76 -7.15 2.35
C PHE A 27 -19.68 -8.36 2.32
N VAL A 28 -19.54 -9.25 1.33
CA VAL A 28 -20.49 -10.36 1.11
C VAL A 28 -20.09 -11.60 1.90
N VAL A 29 -18.81 -11.93 1.98
CA VAL A 29 -18.31 -13.10 2.75
C VAL A 29 -18.81 -13.19 4.19
N PRO A 30 -18.85 -12.13 5.02
CA PRO A 30 -19.37 -12.26 6.40
C PRO A 30 -20.82 -12.71 6.48
N PHE A 31 -21.59 -12.61 5.40
CA PHE A 31 -22.98 -13.06 5.32
C PHE A 31 -23.14 -14.42 4.63
N LEU A 32 -22.07 -15.05 4.15
CA LEU A 32 -22.09 -16.39 3.53
C LEU A 32 -21.81 -17.48 4.57
N ASP A 33 -22.68 -18.50 4.58
CA ASP A 33 -22.48 -19.75 5.32
C ASP A 33 -21.22 -20.48 4.85
N GLU A 34 -20.44 -21.01 5.80
CA GLU A 34 -19.11 -21.59 5.56
C GLU A 34 -19.15 -22.86 4.69
N ASP A 35 -20.28 -23.57 4.68
CA ASP A 35 -20.46 -24.84 3.96
C ASP A 35 -20.96 -24.67 2.51
N SER A 36 -21.09 -23.43 2.04
CA SER A 36 -21.52 -23.16 0.66
C SER A 36 -20.34 -23.24 -0.32
N SER A 37 -20.51 -23.89 -1.47
CA SER A 37 -19.49 -23.93 -2.54
C SER A 37 -19.07 -22.54 -3.03
N VAL A 38 -19.89 -21.52 -2.77
CA VAL A 38 -19.62 -20.11 -3.07
C VAL A 38 -18.53 -19.55 -2.16
N ALA A 39 -18.40 -20.02 -0.91
CA ALA A 39 -17.34 -19.61 0.01
C ALA A 39 -15.94 -20.05 -0.45
N GLN A 40 -15.82 -21.12 -1.26
CA GLN A 40 -14.54 -21.55 -1.85
C GLN A 40 -14.03 -20.63 -2.98
N LEU A 41 -14.90 -19.81 -3.60
CA LEU A 41 -14.50 -18.82 -4.61
C LEU A 41 -13.82 -17.59 -3.99
N PHE A 42 -13.84 -17.49 -2.67
CA PHE A 42 -13.32 -16.36 -1.90
C PHE A 42 -12.09 -16.78 -1.08
N PRO A 43 -11.05 -15.94 -1.00
CA PRO A 43 -9.93 -16.19 -0.09
C PRO A 43 -10.40 -16.33 1.37
N PRO A 44 -9.65 -17.07 2.21
CA PRO A 44 -9.98 -17.25 3.62
C PRO A 44 -10.23 -15.93 4.34
N ARG A 45 -11.26 -15.90 5.19
CA ARG A 45 -11.76 -14.71 5.91
C ARG A 45 -10.66 -13.95 6.67
N GLU A 46 -9.64 -14.65 7.15
CA GLU A 46 -8.47 -14.08 7.84
C GLU A 46 -7.74 -12.98 7.03
N TRP A 47 -7.79 -13.05 5.69
CA TRP A 47 -7.10 -12.10 4.83
C TRP A 47 -7.78 -10.72 4.80
N ILE A 48 -9.08 -10.64 5.09
CA ILE A 48 -9.84 -9.38 5.16
C ILE A 48 -9.21 -8.43 6.19
N ILE A 49 -8.74 -8.98 7.31
CA ILE A 49 -8.10 -8.22 8.40
C ILE A 49 -6.60 -8.02 8.13
N ARG A 50 -5.93 -9.03 7.55
CA ARG A 50 -4.48 -8.96 7.29
C ARG A 50 -4.11 -7.91 6.25
N ILE A 51 -4.89 -7.74 5.18
CA ILE A 51 -4.56 -6.78 4.11
C ILE A 51 -4.48 -5.34 4.63
N PRO A 52 -5.51 -4.80 5.33
CA PRO A 52 -5.42 -3.48 5.96
C PRO A 52 -4.27 -3.36 6.96
N ALA A 53 -4.03 -4.40 7.77
CA ALA A 53 -2.95 -4.39 8.76
C ALA A 53 -1.57 -4.31 8.11
N ILE A 54 -1.30 -5.10 7.07
CA ILE A 54 -0.04 -5.06 6.32
C ILE A 54 0.14 -3.70 5.66
N LEU A 55 -0.92 -3.13 5.08
CA LEU A 55 -0.86 -1.82 4.44
C LEU A 55 -0.51 -0.71 5.45
N LEU A 56 -1.06 -0.76 6.67
CA LEU A 56 -0.71 0.16 7.75
C LEU A 56 0.74 -0.02 8.20
N VAL A 57 1.20 -1.25 8.38
CA VAL A 57 2.59 -1.54 8.77
C VAL A 57 3.56 -1.05 7.69
N LEU A 58 3.30 -1.35 6.43
CA LEU A 58 4.13 -0.89 5.31
C LEU A 58 4.10 0.63 5.17
N GLY A 59 2.93 1.26 5.29
CA GLY A 59 2.78 2.71 5.23
C GLY A 59 3.54 3.41 6.36
N THR A 60 3.39 2.95 7.59
CA THR A 60 4.10 3.51 8.75
C THR A 60 5.60 3.25 8.68
N ALA A 61 6.03 2.07 8.24
CA ALA A 61 7.44 1.75 8.02
C ALA A 61 8.06 2.64 6.93
N ALA A 62 7.34 2.89 5.83
CA ALA A 62 7.79 3.78 4.76
C ALA A 62 7.94 5.23 5.26
N VAL A 63 6.95 5.75 6.00
CA VAL A 63 7.01 7.09 6.60
C VAL A 63 8.16 7.19 7.61
N GLY A 64 8.29 6.21 8.50
CA GLY A 64 9.38 6.16 9.49
C GLY A 64 10.76 6.12 8.83
N THR A 65 10.92 5.31 7.78
CA THR A 65 12.17 5.21 7.00
C THR A 65 12.49 6.53 6.30
N PHE A 66 11.49 7.18 5.72
CA PHE A 66 11.65 8.47 5.05
C PHE A 66 12.07 9.57 6.04
N VAL A 67 11.37 9.69 7.17
CA VAL A 67 11.70 10.65 8.23
C VAL A 67 13.11 10.40 8.77
N GLY A 68 13.44 9.15 9.10
CA GLY A 68 14.79 8.76 9.54
C GLY A 68 15.86 9.14 8.51
N SER A 69 15.62 8.85 7.23
CA SER A 69 16.53 9.20 6.13
C SER A 69 16.75 10.71 6.01
N VAL A 70 15.70 11.53 6.18
CA VAL A 70 15.80 12.98 6.13
C VAL A 70 16.54 13.53 7.35
N MET A 71 16.30 12.98 8.55
CA MET A 71 17.04 13.37 9.76
C MET A 71 18.54 13.08 9.62
N MET A 72 18.91 11.87 9.19
CA MET A 72 20.30 11.49 8.93
C MET A 72 20.98 12.40 7.90
N LYS A 73 20.26 12.81 6.85
CA LYS A 73 20.76 13.76 5.85
C LYS A 73 20.97 15.17 6.44
N LYS A 74 20.08 15.62 7.32
CA LYS A 74 20.21 16.92 8.01
C LYS A 74 21.38 16.93 9.00
N GLU A 75 21.60 15.83 9.72
CA GLU A 75 22.74 15.69 10.65
C GLU A 75 24.08 15.72 9.91
N LYS A 76 24.23 14.98 8.80
CA LYS A 76 25.45 15.00 7.98
C LYS A 76 25.75 16.38 7.40
N LYS A 77 24.70 17.13 7.00
CA LYS A 77 24.85 18.50 6.45
C LYS A 77 25.15 19.53 7.54
N SER A 78 24.65 19.34 8.76
CA SER A 78 24.94 20.19 9.92
C SER A 78 26.36 19.97 10.45
N ALA A 79 26.79 18.70 10.53
CA ALA A 79 28.15 18.34 10.94
C ALA A 79 29.22 18.90 9.98
N ALA A 80 28.98 18.82 8.66
CA ALA A 80 29.87 19.40 7.65
C ALA A 80 29.92 20.94 7.68
N LYS A 81 28.86 21.61 8.15
CA LYS A 81 28.82 23.08 8.25
C LYS A 81 29.51 23.57 9.52
N ASN A 82 29.45 22.80 10.61
CA ASN A 82 30.16 23.11 11.85
C ASN A 82 31.66 22.84 11.78
N SER A 83 32.14 21.88 10.99
CA SER A 83 33.58 21.68 10.77
C SER A 83 34.22 22.79 9.94
N VAL A 84 33.49 23.39 9.00
CA VAL A 84 33.99 24.54 8.20
C VAL A 84 34.00 25.84 9.02
N LYS A 85 33.03 26.03 9.91
CA LYS A 85 33.01 27.21 10.81
C LYS A 85 34.04 27.18 11.93
N LYS A 86 34.60 26.00 12.27
CA LYS A 86 35.62 25.87 13.33
C LYS A 86 37.05 26.12 12.84
N THR A 87 37.24 26.28 11.52
CA THR A 87 38.53 26.54 10.87
C THR A 87 38.69 28.00 10.41
N GLN A 88 37.70 28.86 10.68
CA GLN A 88 37.85 30.33 10.59
C GLN A 88 37.98 30.96 11.97
#